data_AF-C8W9S3-F1
#
_entry.id   AF-C8W9S3-F1
#
_cell.length_a   1.000
_cell.length_b   1.000
_cell.length_c   1.000
_cell.angle_alpha   90.00
_cell.angle_beta   90.00
_cell.angle_gamma   90.00
#
_symmetry.space_group_name_H-M   'P 1'
#
loop_
_entity.id
_entity.type
_entity.pdbx_description
1 polymer ?
#
loop_
_entity_poly.entity_id
_entity_poly.type
_entity_poly.pdbx_seq_one_letter_code
_entity_poly.pdbx_strand_id
1 'polypeptide(L)'
;MPQNMAHDSAESKCPHVRVYSSLFVVFLATFLLSGLFFMSLSVFSAESAFALTTNKATAKSNQTEGNGVIGGKETRLTWEGTVEDEQISQLTLQLPEGSDLQSATTKVTVLSGLTREKIEATASVQGTQVVISFATPVDAQKLIRVEISGMKFPSDGGAYTVEGTYTTEQGTQKLVSSPEITVISNTPVQAIVNWLDVQPWVEAWNSNHFLGMFLKPQLIVSSVVMLFPGWLVCLAIVICAYPVAIVLGMGFALLKISKNPLLRALAVVYINLLRGTPFFLQIYILFFGLPMLNINLDTNLLGFIVVAINSSAYLSEIFRAGIQSIPQGQYEAASSLGMNRFQTMTFIIIPQTIRRVIPPLTSDFITSYKDTSLLSSVGVMELMMFAKNLTTSTGNMTPYMTAALFYLAITLPLIKVVGSIEKRMEQSETGQTASTKTSKTQAISKEEN
;
A
#
# COMPACT_ATOMS: atom_id res chain seq x y z
N MET A 1 -3.44 45.10 70.15
CA MET A 1 -3.52 46.54 70.50
C MET A 1 -2.26 46.89 71.26
N PRO A 2 -1.59 48.05 71.03
CA PRO A 2 -1.96 49.27 70.26
C PRO A 2 -1.24 49.34 68.88
N GLN A 3 -1.78 49.93 67.79
CA GLN A 3 -1.98 51.35 67.38
C GLN A 3 -0.70 52.20 67.26
N ASN A 4 -0.50 53.13 66.31
CA ASN A 4 -0.92 53.42 64.93
C ASN A 4 -0.11 54.69 64.49
N MET A 5 0.08 54.90 63.17
CA MET A 5 0.36 56.18 62.46
C MET A 5 1.79 56.74 62.19
N ALA A 6 2.09 56.80 60.88
CA ALA A 6 2.54 57.94 60.01
C ALA A 6 3.90 58.66 60.18
N HIS A 7 4.77 58.63 59.14
CA HIS A 7 5.12 59.77 58.23
C HIS A 7 6.31 59.45 57.26
N ASP A 8 6.02 59.51 55.95
CA ASP A 8 6.65 60.29 54.85
C ASP A 8 8.17 60.29 54.46
N SER A 9 8.37 60.39 53.13
CA SER A 9 9.53 60.80 52.30
C SER A 9 10.73 59.85 52.12
N ALA A 10 11.47 59.79 51.00
CA ALA A 10 11.33 60.11 49.57
C ALA A 10 12.69 59.70 48.92
N GLU A 11 12.74 58.99 47.79
CA GLU A 11 13.92 59.04 46.91
C GLU A 11 13.66 58.64 45.43
N SER A 12 13.96 59.62 44.57
CA SER A 12 14.05 59.75 43.10
C SER A 12 14.56 58.56 42.26
N LYS A 13 13.92 58.30 41.11
CA LYS A 13 14.51 57.59 39.94
C LYS A 13 14.17 58.28 38.61
N CYS A 14 15.21 58.47 37.77
CA CYS A 14 15.30 59.33 36.58
C CYS A 14 14.43 58.92 35.35
N PRO A 15 14.08 59.85 34.43
CA PRO A 15 13.06 59.65 33.38
C PRO A 15 13.59 59.38 31.95
N HIS A 16 14.89 59.17 31.73
CA HIS A 16 15.47 59.18 30.37
C HIS A 16 15.39 57.87 29.55
N VAL A 17 14.93 56.75 30.12
CA VAL A 17 14.95 55.43 29.43
C VAL A 17 13.63 55.10 28.69
N ARG A 18 12.51 55.72 29.03
CA ARG A 18 11.20 55.38 28.42
C ARG A 18 10.96 55.97 27.02
N VAL A 19 11.64 57.06 26.66
CA VAL A 19 11.35 57.78 25.40
C VAL A 19 11.91 57.05 24.17
N TYR A 20 13.06 56.40 24.28
CA TYR A 20 13.69 55.67 23.16
C TYR A 20 12.93 54.38 22.78
N SER A 21 12.34 53.68 23.74
CA SER A 21 11.55 52.48 23.46
C SER A 21 10.26 52.78 22.70
N SER A 22 9.64 53.94 22.94
CA SER A 22 8.38 54.30 22.29
C SER A 22 8.59 54.77 20.84
N LEU A 23 9.69 55.48 20.58
CA LEU A 23 10.07 55.92 19.23
C LEU A 23 10.42 54.73 18.32
N PHE A 24 11.12 53.72 18.85
CA PHE A 24 11.50 52.53 18.08
C PHE A 24 10.27 51.68 17.69
N VAL A 25 9.28 51.56 18.57
CA VAL A 25 8.04 50.83 18.29
C VAL A 25 7.18 51.55 17.24
N VAL A 26 7.13 52.89 17.28
CA VAL A 26 6.41 53.69 16.27
C VAL A 26 7.09 53.61 14.90
N PHE A 27 8.42 53.60 14.86
CA PHE A 27 9.18 53.46 13.61
C PHE A 27 9.01 52.06 13.00
N LEU A 28 9.00 51.01 13.83
CA LEU A 28 8.78 49.63 13.38
C LEU A 28 7.34 49.43 12.88
N ALA A 29 6.35 50.04 13.54
CA ALA A 29 4.95 49.98 13.12
C ALA A 29 4.69 50.73 11.80
N THR A 30 5.35 51.88 11.57
CA THR A 30 5.24 52.61 10.30
C THR A 30 5.98 51.91 9.16
N PHE A 31 7.12 51.25 9.42
CA PHE A 31 7.81 50.42 8.42
C PHE A 31 6.97 49.19 8.04
N LEU A 32 6.34 48.51 9.00
CA LEU A 32 5.43 47.39 8.74
C LEU A 32 4.15 47.81 7.98
N LEU A 33 3.59 48.98 8.29
CA LEU A 33 2.43 49.51 7.54
C LEU A 33 2.80 49.89 6.11
N SER A 34 3.97 50.47 5.88
CA SER A 34 4.46 50.81 4.53
C SER A 34 4.80 49.57 3.70
N GLY A 35 5.33 48.51 4.34
CA GLY A 35 5.60 47.23 3.70
C GLY A 35 4.31 46.50 3.29
N LEU A 36 3.25 46.58 4.11
CA LEU A 36 1.93 46.05 3.78
C LEU A 36 1.25 46.81 2.64
N PHE A 37 1.45 48.13 2.53
CA PHE A 37 0.92 48.94 1.44
C PHE A 37 1.63 48.67 0.09
N PHE A 38 2.93 48.36 0.12
CA PHE A 38 3.69 47.97 -1.08
C PHE A 38 3.47 46.50 -1.48
N MET A 39 3.07 45.61 -0.56
CA MET A 39 2.67 44.24 -0.89
C MET A 39 1.25 44.14 -1.51
N SER A 40 0.42 45.17 -1.37
CA SER A 40 -0.90 45.25 -2.05
C SER A 40 -0.86 45.82 -3.47
N LEU A 41 0.31 46.26 -3.96
CA LEU A 41 0.55 46.47 -5.40
C LEU A 41 1.10 45.19 -6.04
N SER A 42 0.43 44.07 -5.77
CA SER A 42 0.51 42.90 -6.62
C SER A 42 -0.13 43.24 -7.97
N VAL A 43 0.72 43.42 -8.98
CA VAL A 43 0.51 43.08 -10.39
C VAL A 43 -0.98 42.86 -10.73
N PHE A 44 -1.66 43.92 -11.15
CA PHE A 44 -2.80 43.78 -12.05
C PHE A 44 -2.21 43.30 -13.39
N SER A 45 -1.97 42.00 -13.50
CA SER A 45 -1.87 41.37 -14.81
C SER A 45 -3.25 41.59 -15.44
N ALA A 46 -3.31 42.31 -16.56
CA ALA A 46 -4.48 42.25 -17.40
C ALA A 46 -4.69 40.78 -17.75
N GLU A 47 -5.68 40.13 -17.11
CA GLU A 47 -6.20 38.87 -17.64
C GLU A 47 -6.66 39.21 -19.06
N SER A 48 -5.97 38.62 -20.04
CA SER A 48 -6.42 38.69 -21.43
C SER A 48 -7.85 38.14 -21.42
N ALA A 49 -8.84 38.95 -21.76
CA ALA A 49 -10.22 38.48 -21.90
C ALA A 49 -10.22 37.39 -22.97
N PHE A 50 -10.43 36.13 -22.55
CA PHE A 50 -10.49 35.02 -23.50
C PHE A 50 -11.83 35.12 -24.22
N ALA A 51 -11.82 35.18 -25.55
CA ALA A 51 -13.05 35.26 -26.34
C ALA A 51 -13.90 33.97 -26.29
N LEU A 52 -13.37 32.87 -25.74
CA LEU A 52 -14.05 31.58 -25.60
C LEU A 52 -13.75 30.97 -24.23
N THR A 53 -14.80 30.70 -23.45
CA THR A 53 -14.69 30.03 -22.14
C THR A 53 -15.25 28.61 -22.22
N THR A 54 -14.54 27.64 -21.63
CA THR A 54 -15.00 26.24 -21.56
C THR A 54 -15.97 26.08 -20.39
N ASN A 55 -17.26 25.86 -20.67
CA ASN A 55 -18.29 25.69 -19.64
C ASN A 55 -18.34 24.26 -19.12
N LYS A 56 -18.15 23.26 -20.00
CA LYS A 56 -18.31 21.85 -19.63
C LYS A 56 -17.52 20.93 -20.56
N ALA A 57 -16.86 19.93 -19.99
CA ALA A 57 -16.37 18.78 -20.73
C ALA A 57 -16.72 17.51 -19.94
N THR A 58 -17.53 16.64 -20.53
CA THR A 58 -17.95 15.39 -19.89
C THR A 58 -17.90 14.26 -20.88
N ALA A 59 -17.47 13.09 -20.43
CA ALA A 59 -17.44 11.89 -21.25
C ALA A 59 -18.37 10.82 -20.66
N LYS A 60 -19.02 10.05 -21.53
CA LYS A 60 -19.92 8.95 -21.14
C LYS A 60 -19.70 7.75 -22.05
N SER A 61 -19.52 6.57 -21.45
CA SER A 61 -19.47 5.29 -22.18
C SER A 61 -20.84 4.98 -22.78
N ASN A 62 -20.87 4.48 -24.02
CA ASN A 62 -22.12 4.09 -24.68
C ASN A 62 -22.64 2.71 -24.22
N GLN A 63 -21.80 1.91 -23.55
CA GLN A 63 -22.07 0.48 -23.30
C GLN A 63 -22.05 0.06 -21.82
N THR A 64 -21.96 0.99 -20.87
CA THR A 64 -21.78 0.62 -19.46
C THR A 64 -22.79 1.36 -18.58
N GLU A 65 -23.68 0.61 -17.94
CA GLU A 65 -24.49 1.08 -16.82
C GLU A 65 -23.54 1.31 -15.62
N GLY A 66 -22.94 2.49 -15.60
CA GLY A 66 -22.00 2.92 -14.56
C GLY A 66 -21.53 4.34 -14.82
N ASN A 67 -21.22 5.09 -13.77
CA ASN A 67 -20.86 6.51 -13.85
C ASN A 67 -19.42 6.79 -14.36
N GLY A 68 -18.68 5.79 -14.86
CA GLY A 68 -17.25 5.90 -15.21
C GLY A 68 -16.94 5.69 -16.70
N VAL A 69 -15.92 6.39 -17.20
CA VAL A 69 -15.37 6.22 -18.55
C VAL A 69 -14.18 5.27 -18.48
N ILE A 70 -14.11 4.27 -19.36
CA ILE A 70 -13.02 3.28 -19.38
C ILE A 70 -12.11 3.55 -20.58
N GLY A 71 -10.81 3.62 -20.34
CA GLY A 71 -9.78 3.79 -21.36
C GLY A 71 -9.84 2.68 -22.41
N GLY A 72 -9.59 3.01 -23.68
CA GLY A 72 -9.61 2.04 -24.79
C GLY A 72 -11.00 1.52 -25.19
N LYS A 73 -12.09 1.99 -24.56
CA LYS A 73 -13.47 1.70 -24.99
C LYS A 73 -14.11 2.92 -25.67
N GLU A 74 -15.04 2.64 -26.58
CA GLU A 74 -15.80 3.68 -27.27
C GLU A 74 -16.61 4.53 -26.30
N THR A 75 -16.39 5.83 -26.40
CA THR A 75 -16.91 6.85 -25.49
C THR A 75 -17.46 8.00 -26.31
N ARG A 76 -18.48 8.67 -25.77
CA ARG A 76 -18.94 9.96 -26.28
C ARG A 76 -18.43 11.08 -25.38
N LEU A 77 -17.68 12.01 -25.97
CA LEU A 77 -17.26 13.25 -25.33
C LEU A 77 -18.21 14.38 -25.73
N THR A 78 -18.70 15.11 -24.73
CA THR A 78 -19.47 16.34 -24.92
C THR A 78 -18.67 17.51 -24.36
N TRP A 79 -18.33 18.45 -25.22
CA TRP A 79 -17.67 19.70 -24.87
C TRP A 79 -18.62 20.88 -25.14
N GLU A 80 -18.66 21.83 -24.23
CA GLU A 80 -19.46 23.05 -24.32
C GLU A 80 -18.59 24.25 -23.98
N GLY A 81 -18.63 25.26 -24.84
CA GLY A 81 -17.98 26.55 -24.60
C GLY A 81 -18.83 27.72 -25.08
N THR A 82 -18.70 28.85 -24.40
CA THR A 82 -19.45 30.09 -24.69
C THR A 82 -18.51 31.11 -25.31
N VAL A 83 -18.92 31.65 -26.45
CA VAL A 83 -18.24 32.77 -27.09
C VAL A 83 -18.60 34.03 -26.30
N GLU A 84 -17.61 34.78 -25.79
CA GLU A 84 -17.87 35.95 -24.95
C GLU A 84 -17.86 37.23 -25.77
N ASP A 85 -16.70 37.64 -26.30
CA ASP A 85 -16.51 38.99 -26.84
C ASP A 85 -16.21 39.06 -28.35
N GLU A 86 -15.61 38.02 -28.96
CA GLU A 86 -15.19 38.04 -30.38
C GLU A 86 -15.78 36.90 -31.21
N GLN A 87 -15.96 37.13 -32.51
CA GLN A 87 -16.42 36.09 -33.44
C GLN A 87 -15.38 34.98 -33.63
N ILE A 88 -15.85 33.74 -33.65
CA ILE A 88 -14.99 32.55 -33.83
C ILE A 88 -15.25 31.91 -35.19
N SER A 89 -14.20 31.76 -35.99
CA SER A 89 -14.23 31.15 -37.32
C SER A 89 -13.84 29.66 -37.31
N GLN A 90 -12.99 29.27 -36.36
CA GLN A 90 -12.47 27.91 -36.26
C GLN A 90 -12.19 27.54 -34.79
N LEU A 91 -12.49 26.29 -34.44
CA LEU A 91 -12.22 25.69 -33.14
C LEU A 91 -11.46 24.37 -33.34
N THR A 92 -10.33 24.22 -32.67
CA THR A 92 -9.56 22.97 -32.66
C THR A 92 -9.55 22.41 -31.25
N LEU A 93 -10.12 21.23 -31.06
CA LEU A 93 -10.06 20.49 -29.81
C LEU A 93 -8.94 19.46 -29.89
N GLN A 94 -7.98 19.56 -28.98
CA GLN A 94 -6.89 18.63 -28.80
C GLN A 94 -7.26 17.64 -27.69
N LEU A 95 -7.34 16.36 -28.05
CA LEU A 95 -7.52 15.29 -27.10
C LEU A 95 -6.18 14.82 -26.51
N PRO A 96 -6.20 14.16 -25.34
CA PRO A 96 -5.01 13.61 -24.71
C PRO A 96 -4.22 12.69 -25.63
N GLU A 97 -2.90 12.70 -25.48
CA GLU A 97 -2.01 11.79 -26.21
C GLU A 97 -2.42 10.32 -25.98
N GLY A 98 -2.47 9.54 -27.07
CA GLY A 98 -2.93 8.15 -27.04
C GLY A 98 -4.44 7.95 -27.22
N SER A 99 -5.21 9.02 -27.45
CA SER A 99 -6.64 8.91 -27.82
C SER A 99 -6.81 8.41 -29.26
N ASP A 100 -7.78 7.53 -29.50
CA ASP A 100 -8.14 7.03 -30.82
C ASP A 100 -9.43 7.69 -31.33
N LEU A 101 -9.32 8.36 -32.49
CA LEU A 101 -10.40 9.10 -33.14
C LEU A 101 -10.75 8.55 -34.53
N GLN A 102 -10.21 7.40 -34.95
CA GLN A 102 -10.37 6.92 -36.34
C GLN A 102 -11.83 6.64 -36.73
N SER A 103 -12.64 6.19 -35.77
CA SER A 103 -14.07 5.92 -35.95
C SER A 103 -14.95 7.04 -35.37
N ALA A 104 -14.38 8.17 -34.99
CA ALA A 104 -15.10 9.22 -34.29
C ALA A 104 -16.00 10.03 -35.27
N THR A 105 -17.25 10.24 -34.87
CA THR A 105 -18.18 11.14 -35.55
C THR A 105 -18.42 12.38 -34.70
N THR A 106 -18.22 13.56 -35.29
CA THR A 106 -18.39 14.84 -34.58
C THR A 106 -19.68 15.51 -35.02
N LYS A 107 -20.50 15.90 -34.04
CA LYS A 107 -21.72 16.69 -34.22
C LYS A 107 -21.56 18.03 -33.51
N VAL A 108 -21.72 19.12 -34.25
CA VAL A 108 -21.61 20.48 -33.73
C VAL A 108 -23.00 21.12 -33.70
N THR A 109 -23.31 21.78 -32.59
CA THR A 109 -24.57 22.51 -32.41
C THR A 109 -24.24 23.87 -31.81
N VAL A 110 -24.69 24.94 -32.46
CA VAL A 110 -24.60 26.30 -31.94
C VAL A 110 -25.96 26.70 -31.38
N LEU A 111 -25.95 27.26 -30.17
CA LEU A 111 -27.13 27.67 -29.42
C LEU A 111 -27.05 29.18 -29.14
N SER A 112 -28.15 29.88 -29.38
CA SER A 112 -28.35 31.26 -28.93
C SER A 112 -29.38 31.22 -27.79
N GLY A 113 -28.89 31.23 -26.54
CA GLY A 113 -29.75 30.92 -25.38
C GLY A 113 -30.27 29.48 -25.41
N LEU A 114 -31.60 29.30 -25.57
CA LEU A 114 -32.24 27.97 -25.60
C LEU A 114 -32.55 27.46 -27.02
N THR A 115 -32.33 28.28 -28.05
CA THR A 115 -32.69 27.94 -29.43
C THR A 115 -31.47 27.55 -30.25
N ARG A 116 -31.64 26.52 -31.09
CA ARG A 116 -30.60 26.06 -32.02
C ARG A 116 -30.53 26.95 -33.23
N GLU A 117 -29.33 27.43 -33.51
CA GLU A 117 -29.02 28.17 -34.74
C GLU A 117 -28.47 27.21 -35.79
N LYS A 118 -28.88 27.41 -37.05
CA LYS A 118 -28.40 26.60 -38.17
C LYS A 118 -27.13 27.23 -38.75
N ILE A 119 -26.03 27.04 -38.05
CA ILE A 119 -24.69 27.34 -38.57
C ILE A 119 -24.11 26.04 -39.11
N GLU A 120 -23.75 26.02 -40.39
CA GLU A 120 -23.06 24.89 -41.00
C GLU A 120 -21.61 24.84 -40.48
N ALA A 121 -21.22 23.69 -39.94
CA ALA A 121 -19.88 23.46 -39.42
C ALA A 121 -19.34 22.14 -39.99
N THR A 122 -18.12 22.17 -40.50
CA THR A 122 -17.40 20.99 -40.97
C THR A 122 -16.36 20.58 -39.93
N ALA A 123 -16.43 19.32 -39.47
CA ALA A 123 -15.45 18.76 -38.56
C ALA A 123 -14.53 17.80 -39.32
N SER A 124 -13.21 17.94 -39.14
CA SER A 124 -12.21 17.02 -39.64
C SER A 124 -11.33 16.51 -38.49
N VAL A 125 -10.99 15.22 -38.54
CA VAL A 125 -10.13 14.59 -37.53
C VAL A 125 -8.71 14.54 -38.07
N GLN A 126 -7.75 15.08 -37.33
CA GLN A 126 -6.33 15.08 -37.67
C GLN A 126 -5.53 14.51 -36.49
N GLY A 127 -5.23 13.21 -36.53
CA GLY A 127 -4.58 12.52 -35.41
C GLY A 127 -5.45 12.53 -34.15
N THR A 128 -5.01 13.24 -33.12
CA THR A 128 -5.74 13.44 -31.85
C THR A 128 -6.47 14.80 -31.78
N GLN A 129 -6.49 15.56 -32.88
CA GLN A 129 -7.18 16.85 -32.98
C GLN A 129 -8.49 16.71 -33.74
N VAL A 130 -9.51 17.40 -33.26
CA VAL A 130 -10.77 17.62 -33.97
C VAL A 130 -10.83 19.09 -34.36
N VAL A 131 -10.66 19.36 -35.65
CA VAL A 131 -10.69 20.70 -36.23
C VAL A 131 -12.09 20.98 -36.76
N ILE A 132 -12.73 22.02 -36.25
CA ILE A 132 -14.09 22.43 -36.58
C ILE A 132 -14.01 23.81 -37.24
N SER A 133 -14.46 23.89 -38.48
CA SER A 133 -14.55 25.15 -39.24
C SER A 133 -16.02 25.53 -39.40
N PHE A 134 -16.36 26.78 -39.10
CA PHE A 134 -17.71 27.31 -39.23
C PHE A 134 -17.83 28.05 -40.57
N ALA A 135 -18.87 27.76 -41.35
CA ALA A 135 -19.12 28.43 -42.64
C ALA A 135 -19.44 29.93 -42.46
N THR A 136 -20.10 30.26 -41.35
CA THR A 136 -20.31 31.64 -40.88
C THR A 136 -19.71 31.77 -39.48
N PRO A 137 -18.90 32.81 -39.20
CA PRO A 137 -18.33 33.04 -37.87
C PRO A 137 -19.42 33.05 -36.79
N VAL A 138 -19.10 32.45 -35.64
CA VAL A 138 -20.04 32.37 -34.50
C VAL A 138 -19.94 33.65 -33.68
N ASP A 139 -21.04 34.40 -33.58
CA ASP A 139 -21.12 35.63 -32.79
C ASP A 139 -20.96 35.43 -31.27
N ALA A 140 -20.62 36.52 -30.60
CA ALA A 140 -20.61 36.65 -29.15
C ALA A 140 -21.93 36.18 -28.49
N GLN A 141 -21.83 35.69 -27.25
CA GLN A 141 -22.89 35.15 -26.41
C GLN A 141 -23.56 33.86 -26.91
N LYS A 142 -23.01 33.22 -27.95
CA LYS A 142 -23.47 31.92 -28.43
C LYS A 142 -22.73 30.77 -27.74
N LEU A 143 -23.45 29.69 -27.46
CA LEU A 143 -22.90 28.47 -26.88
C LEU A 143 -22.65 27.42 -27.97
N ILE A 144 -21.41 26.97 -28.08
CA ILE A 144 -20.98 25.92 -29.00
C ILE A 144 -20.97 24.61 -28.22
N ARG A 145 -21.78 23.65 -28.65
CA ARG A 145 -21.77 22.26 -28.17
C ARG A 145 -21.17 21.35 -29.22
N VAL A 146 -20.13 20.64 -28.84
CA VAL A 146 -19.44 19.63 -29.68
C VAL A 146 -19.64 18.26 -29.05
N GLU A 147 -20.25 17.35 -29.79
CA GLU A 147 -20.41 15.94 -29.40
C GLU A 147 -19.54 15.07 -30.30
N ILE A 148 -18.50 14.45 -29.73
CA ILE A 148 -17.62 13.49 -30.41
C ILE A 148 -18.02 12.10 -29.95
N SER A 149 -18.63 11.32 -30.83
CA SER A 149 -19.07 9.94 -30.54
C SER A 149 -18.14 8.92 -31.19
N GLY A 150 -17.89 7.78 -30.54
CA GLY A 150 -17.05 6.72 -31.11
C GLY A 150 -15.55 6.92 -30.94
N MET A 151 -15.14 7.86 -30.08
CA MET A 151 -13.74 8.06 -29.71
C MET A 151 -13.33 7.13 -28.56
N LYS A 152 -12.02 6.86 -28.40
CA LYS A 152 -11.50 6.12 -27.24
C LYS A 152 -10.45 6.95 -26.52
N PHE A 153 -10.55 7.00 -25.19
CA PHE A 153 -9.51 7.57 -24.34
C PHE A 153 -8.30 6.62 -24.22
N PRO A 154 -7.13 7.09 -23.78
CA PRO A 154 -5.96 6.23 -23.55
C PRO A 154 -6.26 5.09 -22.56
N SER A 155 -5.64 3.93 -22.76
CA SER A 155 -5.86 2.73 -21.93
C SER A 155 -5.34 2.84 -20.51
N ASP A 156 -4.38 3.73 -20.25
CA ASP A 156 -3.65 3.80 -18.98
C ASP A 156 -4.44 4.45 -17.84
N GLY A 157 -5.63 4.98 -18.14
CA GLY A 157 -6.48 5.70 -17.18
C GLY A 157 -5.82 7.00 -16.71
N GLY A 158 -6.51 7.76 -15.86
CA GLY A 158 -6.04 9.04 -15.34
C GLY A 158 -7.08 10.16 -15.46
N ALA A 159 -6.71 11.33 -14.95
CA ALA A 159 -7.46 12.57 -15.16
C ALA A 159 -6.96 13.22 -16.45
N TYR A 160 -7.87 13.38 -17.41
CA TYR A 160 -7.57 13.94 -18.72
C TYR A 160 -8.33 15.25 -18.92
N THR A 161 -7.65 16.24 -19.49
CA THR A 161 -8.28 17.49 -19.92
C THR A 161 -8.33 17.55 -21.44
N VAL A 162 -9.31 18.27 -21.95
CA VAL A 162 -9.39 18.62 -23.37
C VAL A 162 -8.80 20.01 -23.50
N GLU A 163 -7.74 20.13 -24.28
CA GLU A 163 -7.14 21.42 -24.64
C GLU A 163 -7.58 21.83 -26.04
N GLY A 164 -7.19 23.01 -26.49
CA GLY A 164 -7.51 23.43 -27.84
C GLY A 164 -6.98 24.80 -28.20
N THR A 165 -7.32 25.22 -29.41
CA THR A 165 -7.11 26.58 -29.91
C THR A 165 -8.35 27.04 -30.66
N TYR A 166 -8.54 28.35 -30.75
CA TYR A 166 -9.61 28.94 -31.55
C TYR A 166 -9.05 30.12 -32.36
N THR A 167 -9.65 30.39 -33.52
CA THR A 167 -9.21 31.46 -34.41
C THR A 167 -10.27 32.55 -34.49
N THR A 168 -9.90 33.76 -34.07
CA THR A 168 -10.67 35.01 -34.26
C THR A 168 -10.04 35.86 -35.34
N GLU A 169 -10.61 37.03 -35.65
CA GLU A 169 -10.04 37.97 -36.62
C GLU A 169 -8.63 38.47 -36.22
N GLN A 170 -8.28 38.42 -34.94
CA GLN A 170 -6.98 38.84 -34.41
C GLN A 170 -5.92 37.73 -34.43
N GLY A 171 -6.27 36.51 -34.86
CA GLY A 171 -5.38 35.36 -34.97
C GLY A 171 -5.81 34.17 -34.13
N THR A 172 -4.93 33.17 -34.02
CA THR A 172 -5.19 31.93 -33.27
C THR A 172 -4.76 32.06 -31.82
N GLN A 173 -5.69 31.82 -30.88
CA GLN A 173 -5.46 31.88 -29.44
C GLN A 173 -5.62 30.49 -28.78
N LYS A 174 -5.00 30.30 -27.62
CA LYS A 174 -5.08 29.05 -26.84
C LYS A 174 -6.39 29.01 -26.04
N LEU A 175 -7.08 27.87 -26.09
CA LEU A 175 -8.25 27.58 -25.26
C LEU A 175 -7.83 27.22 -23.84
N VAL A 176 -8.61 27.68 -22.85
CA VAL A 176 -8.46 27.24 -21.45
C VAL A 176 -8.80 25.75 -21.34
N SER A 177 -7.90 24.98 -20.71
CA SER A 177 -8.04 23.53 -20.54
C SER A 177 -9.37 23.20 -19.84
N SER A 178 -10.05 22.17 -20.32
CA SER A 178 -11.36 21.77 -19.77
C SER A 178 -11.27 21.24 -18.34
N PRO A 179 -12.40 21.13 -17.62
CA PRO A 179 -12.47 20.34 -16.39
C PRO A 179 -11.96 18.90 -16.60
N GLU A 180 -11.38 18.32 -15.56
CA GLU A 180 -10.80 16.98 -15.60
C GLU A 180 -11.87 15.90 -15.83
N ILE A 181 -11.57 15.01 -16.78
CA ILE A 181 -12.35 13.81 -17.08
C ILE A 181 -11.59 12.61 -16.52
N THR A 182 -12.15 11.96 -15.50
CA THR A 182 -11.57 10.74 -14.93
C THR A 182 -11.84 9.53 -15.83
N VAL A 183 -10.78 8.93 -16.33
CA VAL A 183 -10.80 7.71 -17.13
C VAL A 183 -10.20 6.57 -16.30
N ILE A 184 -10.92 5.45 -16.24
CA ILE A 184 -10.50 4.22 -15.57
C ILE A 184 -9.56 3.47 -16.51
N SER A 185 -8.41 3.02 -15.99
CA SER A 185 -7.46 2.24 -16.77
C SER A 185 -8.04 0.90 -17.20
N ASN A 186 -7.81 0.52 -18.45
CA ASN A 186 -8.18 -0.79 -18.97
C ASN A 186 -7.03 -1.76 -18.79
N THR A 187 -6.78 -2.12 -17.53
CA THR A 187 -5.79 -3.16 -17.21
C THR A 187 -6.31 -4.54 -17.67
N PRO A 188 -5.43 -5.51 -18.01
CA PRO A 188 -5.84 -6.88 -18.32
C PRO A 188 -6.71 -7.52 -17.23
N VAL A 189 -6.44 -7.17 -15.97
CA VAL A 189 -7.22 -7.58 -14.80
C VAL A 189 -8.64 -7.00 -14.88
N GLN A 190 -8.77 -5.71 -15.20
CA GLN A 190 -10.07 -5.06 -15.37
C GLN A 190 -10.86 -5.66 -16.55
N ALA A 191 -10.20 -6.09 -17.62
CA ALA A 191 -10.85 -6.79 -18.71
C ALA A 191 -11.46 -8.13 -18.25
N ILE A 192 -10.77 -8.90 -17.41
CA ILE A 192 -11.29 -10.14 -16.82
C ILE A 192 -12.46 -9.83 -15.87
N VAL A 193 -12.35 -8.80 -15.03
CA VAL A 193 -13.43 -8.37 -14.14
C VAL A 193 -14.68 -8.01 -14.93
N ASN A 194 -14.54 -7.18 -15.96
CA ASN A 194 -15.64 -6.79 -16.84
C ASN A 194 -16.24 -8.00 -17.58
N TRP A 195 -15.42 -8.99 -17.95
CA TRP A 195 -15.90 -10.23 -18.56
C TRP A 195 -16.72 -11.06 -17.56
N LEU A 196 -16.28 -11.15 -16.30
CA LEU A 196 -16.99 -11.83 -15.22
C LEU A 196 -18.34 -11.19 -14.92
N ASP A 197 -18.45 -9.86 -14.99
CA ASP A 197 -19.69 -9.14 -14.69
C ASP A 197 -20.86 -9.52 -15.61
N VAL A 198 -20.57 -9.94 -16.85
CA VAL A 198 -21.61 -10.30 -17.84
C VAL A 198 -21.98 -11.79 -17.77
N GLN A 199 -21.31 -12.59 -16.93
CA GLN A 199 -21.55 -14.04 -16.90
C GLN A 199 -22.78 -14.41 -16.06
N PRO A 200 -23.74 -15.20 -16.59
CA PRO A 200 -24.94 -15.61 -15.84
C PRO A 200 -24.65 -16.40 -14.55
N TRP A 201 -23.57 -17.20 -14.55
CA TRP A 201 -23.18 -17.96 -13.37
C TRP A 201 -22.62 -17.06 -12.25
N VAL A 202 -21.99 -15.92 -12.60
CA VAL A 202 -21.46 -14.95 -11.63
C VAL A 202 -22.61 -14.19 -10.99
N GLU A 203 -23.63 -13.83 -11.77
CA GLU A 203 -24.86 -13.26 -11.24
C GLU A 203 -25.56 -14.22 -10.27
N ALA A 204 -25.73 -15.48 -10.67
CA ALA A 204 -26.29 -16.52 -9.79
C ALA A 204 -25.45 -16.73 -8.52
N TRP A 205 -24.12 -16.71 -8.64
CA TRP A 205 -23.21 -16.80 -7.49
C TRP A 205 -23.37 -15.62 -6.53
N ASN A 206 -23.38 -14.40 -7.07
CA ASN A 206 -23.48 -13.17 -6.30
C ASN A 206 -24.88 -12.94 -5.69
N SER A 207 -25.91 -13.60 -6.23
CA SER A 207 -27.26 -13.59 -5.66
C SER A 207 -27.32 -14.25 -4.27
N ASN A 208 -26.42 -15.20 -4.00
CA ASN A 208 -26.28 -15.74 -2.65
C ASN A 208 -25.62 -14.71 -1.74
N HIS A 209 -26.32 -14.32 -0.69
CA HIS A 209 -25.88 -13.27 0.24
C HIS A 209 -24.48 -13.52 0.82
N PHE A 210 -24.17 -14.75 1.21
CA PHE A 210 -22.88 -15.11 1.78
C PHE A 210 -21.78 -15.04 0.71
N LEU A 211 -22.00 -15.66 -0.45
CA LEU A 211 -21.01 -15.65 -1.54
C LEU A 211 -20.77 -14.24 -2.09
N GLY A 212 -21.83 -13.44 -2.21
CA GLY A 212 -21.75 -12.02 -2.58
C GLY A 212 -21.06 -11.14 -1.55
N MET A 213 -20.98 -11.53 -0.28
CA MET A 213 -20.23 -10.78 0.74
C MET A 213 -18.77 -11.21 0.90
N PHE A 214 -18.49 -12.50 0.74
CA PHE A 214 -17.20 -13.08 1.11
C PHE A 214 -16.40 -13.62 -0.07
N LEU A 215 -17.03 -13.95 -1.19
CA LEU A 215 -16.39 -14.67 -2.29
C LEU A 215 -16.82 -14.13 -3.66
N LYS A 216 -16.89 -12.80 -3.85
CA LYS A 216 -17.24 -12.22 -5.15
C LYS A 216 -16.14 -12.52 -6.18
N PRO A 217 -16.41 -13.27 -7.26
CA PRO A 217 -15.38 -13.68 -8.23
C PRO A 217 -14.61 -12.50 -8.81
N GLN A 218 -15.31 -11.40 -9.11
CA GLN A 218 -14.72 -10.16 -9.60
C GLN A 218 -13.68 -9.59 -8.64
N LEU A 219 -14.04 -9.51 -7.36
CA LEU A 219 -13.17 -8.98 -6.33
C LEU A 219 -12.03 -9.93 -6.00
N ILE A 220 -12.20 -11.25 -6.15
CA ILE A 220 -11.08 -12.20 -6.00
C ILE A 220 -9.99 -11.88 -7.03
N VAL A 221 -10.36 -11.73 -8.31
CA VAL A 221 -9.40 -11.48 -9.39
C VAL A 221 -8.63 -10.17 -9.19
N SER A 222 -9.33 -9.07 -8.86
CA SER A 222 -8.67 -7.79 -8.60
C SER A 222 -7.84 -7.83 -7.32
N SER A 223 -8.35 -8.46 -6.25
CA SER A 223 -7.65 -8.59 -4.97
C SER A 223 -6.36 -9.38 -5.12
N VAL A 224 -6.31 -10.47 -5.91
CA VAL A 224 -5.07 -11.25 -6.08
C VAL A 224 -3.92 -10.37 -6.53
N VAL A 225 -4.15 -9.50 -7.51
CA VAL A 225 -3.11 -8.61 -8.04
C VAL A 225 -2.78 -7.48 -7.07
N MET A 226 -3.80 -6.89 -6.42
CA MET A 226 -3.60 -5.78 -5.47
C MET A 226 -2.95 -6.20 -4.16
N LEU A 227 -3.16 -7.44 -3.71
CA LEU A 227 -2.60 -7.99 -2.47
C LEU A 227 -1.17 -8.52 -2.63
N PHE A 228 -0.76 -8.86 -3.86
CA PHE A 228 0.53 -9.46 -4.15
C PHE A 228 1.74 -8.65 -3.60
N PRO A 229 1.79 -7.30 -3.71
CA PRO A 229 2.87 -6.52 -3.11
C PRO A 229 2.93 -6.65 -1.59
N GLY A 230 1.78 -6.62 -0.90
CA GLY A 230 1.70 -6.78 0.55
C GLY A 230 2.19 -8.17 1.00
N TRP A 231 1.86 -9.21 0.24
CA TRP A 231 2.37 -10.56 0.48
C TRP A 231 3.90 -10.66 0.35
N LEU A 232 4.50 -9.97 -0.63
CA LEU A 232 5.97 -9.89 -0.74
C LEU A 232 6.59 -9.18 0.46
N VAL A 233 5.95 -8.13 0.99
CA VAL A 233 6.42 -7.45 2.21
C VAL A 233 6.40 -8.40 3.41
N CYS A 234 5.33 -9.19 3.61
CA CYS A 234 5.28 -10.20 4.67
C CYS A 234 6.47 -11.16 4.56
N LEU A 235 6.73 -11.69 3.36
CA LEU A 235 7.83 -12.61 3.12
C LEU A 235 9.18 -11.95 3.37
N ALA A 236 9.38 -10.72 2.90
CA ALA A 236 10.62 -9.98 3.09
C ALA A 236 10.92 -9.75 4.58
N ILE A 237 9.91 -9.34 5.36
CA ILE A 237 10.05 -9.13 6.81
C ILE A 237 10.53 -10.41 7.48
N VAL A 238 9.86 -11.54 7.23
CA VAL A 238 10.17 -12.80 7.90
C VAL A 238 11.51 -13.38 7.43
N ILE A 239 11.76 -13.41 6.12
CA ILE A 239 13.00 -13.97 5.54
C ILE A 239 14.22 -13.18 6.02
N CYS A 240 14.11 -11.87 6.20
CA CYS A 240 15.17 -11.07 6.78
C CYS A 240 15.28 -11.28 8.30
N ALA A 241 14.16 -11.28 9.02
CA ALA A 241 14.12 -11.38 10.49
C ALA A 241 14.64 -12.72 11.01
N TYR A 242 14.32 -13.82 10.32
CA TYR A 242 14.58 -15.17 10.81
C TYR A 242 16.06 -15.52 10.95
N PRO A 243 16.95 -15.20 9.98
CA PRO A 243 18.39 -15.37 10.15
C PRO A 243 18.94 -14.66 11.39
N VAL A 244 18.47 -13.43 11.65
CA VAL A 244 18.86 -12.68 12.85
C VAL A 244 18.29 -13.33 14.12
N ALA A 245 17.04 -13.79 14.07
CA ALA A 245 16.42 -14.52 15.17
C ALA A 245 17.16 -15.83 15.49
N ILE A 246 17.67 -16.55 14.49
CA ILE A 246 18.48 -17.77 14.67
C ILE A 246 19.77 -17.45 15.41
N VAL A 247 20.50 -16.42 14.98
CA VAL A 247 21.75 -16.02 15.60
C VAL A 247 21.52 -15.57 17.04
N LEU A 248 20.53 -14.70 17.27
CA LEU A 248 20.17 -14.22 18.61
C LEU A 248 19.68 -15.36 19.51
N GLY A 249 18.80 -16.21 18.99
CA GLY A 249 18.23 -17.33 19.73
C GLY A 249 19.30 -18.34 20.16
N MET A 250 20.23 -18.67 19.26
CA MET A 250 21.37 -19.53 19.58
C MET A 250 22.27 -18.87 20.65
N GLY A 251 22.54 -17.57 20.52
CA GLY A 251 23.27 -16.81 21.52
C GLY A 251 22.62 -16.88 22.91
N PHE A 252 21.32 -16.59 23.01
CA PHE A 252 20.58 -16.66 24.27
C PHE A 252 20.46 -18.09 24.82
N ALA A 253 20.36 -19.11 23.95
CA ALA A 253 20.36 -20.52 24.37
C ALA A 253 21.67 -20.89 25.06
N LEU A 254 22.81 -20.49 24.48
CA LEU A 254 24.13 -20.73 25.06
C LEU A 254 24.34 -19.94 26.37
N LEU A 255 23.89 -18.68 26.44
CA LEU A 255 23.93 -17.89 27.67
C LEU A 255 23.11 -18.55 28.80
N LYS A 256 21.95 -19.10 28.47
CA LYS A 256 21.08 -19.80 29.44
C LYS A 256 21.69 -21.11 29.97
N ILE A 257 22.51 -21.80 29.16
CA ILE A 257 23.22 -23.05 29.56
C ILE A 257 24.56 -22.72 30.27
N SER A 258 24.99 -21.46 30.28
CA SER A 258 26.24 -21.04 30.90
C SER A 258 26.30 -21.36 32.40
N LYS A 259 27.53 -21.64 32.88
CA LYS A 259 27.82 -21.80 34.32
C LYS A 259 27.78 -20.47 35.06
N ASN A 260 27.96 -19.34 34.36
CA ASN A 260 27.95 -18.01 34.98
C ASN A 260 26.49 -17.61 35.34
N PRO A 261 26.18 -17.39 36.63
CA PRO A 261 24.82 -17.10 37.06
C PRO A 261 24.27 -15.77 36.50
N LEU A 262 25.12 -14.77 36.25
CA LEU A 262 24.69 -13.47 35.71
C LEU A 262 24.24 -13.59 34.24
N LEU A 263 25.05 -14.25 33.40
CA LEU A 263 24.71 -14.49 31.99
C LEU A 263 23.44 -15.33 31.86
N ARG A 264 23.31 -16.35 32.72
CA ARG A 264 22.11 -17.18 32.79
C ARG A 264 20.89 -16.36 33.22
N ALA A 265 21.01 -15.51 34.23
CA ALA A 265 19.92 -14.65 34.70
C ALA A 265 19.44 -13.70 33.60
N LEU A 266 20.36 -13.04 32.89
CA LEU A 266 20.03 -12.15 31.77
C LEU A 266 19.24 -12.88 30.68
N ALA A 267 19.72 -14.06 30.26
CA ALA A 267 19.03 -14.85 29.24
C ALA A 267 17.65 -15.31 29.72
N VAL A 268 17.52 -15.73 30.98
CA VAL A 268 16.24 -16.15 31.57
C VAL A 268 15.24 -15.00 31.58
N VAL A 269 15.65 -13.79 31.99
CA VAL A 269 14.78 -12.61 31.99
C VAL A 269 14.33 -12.27 30.57
N TYR A 270 15.25 -12.18 29.62
CA TYR A 270 14.95 -11.90 28.21
C TYR A 270 13.93 -12.88 27.63
N ILE A 271 14.20 -14.19 27.76
CA ILE A 271 13.35 -15.25 27.20
C ILE A 271 11.97 -15.25 27.88
N ASN A 272 11.94 -15.16 29.21
CA ASN A 272 10.68 -15.24 29.95
C ASN A 272 9.81 -13.99 29.71
N LEU A 273 10.41 -12.81 29.56
CA LEU A 273 9.68 -11.59 29.26
C LEU A 273 9.02 -11.66 27.88
N LEU A 274 9.79 -12.02 26.84
CA LEU A 274 9.29 -12.03 25.47
C LEU A 274 8.31 -13.18 25.21
N ARG A 275 8.51 -14.35 25.81
CA ARG A 275 7.56 -15.47 25.67
C ARG A 275 6.36 -15.33 26.60
N GLY A 276 6.50 -14.58 27.69
CA GLY A 276 5.46 -14.34 28.69
C GLY A 276 4.56 -13.16 28.38
N THR A 277 4.87 -12.36 27.34
CA THR A 277 4.06 -11.21 26.93
C THR A 277 3.47 -11.41 25.53
N PRO A 278 2.25 -10.92 25.26
CA PRO A 278 1.66 -11.04 23.93
C PRO A 278 2.51 -10.36 22.85
N PHE A 279 2.71 -11.02 21.71
CA PHE A 279 3.47 -10.43 20.60
C PHE A 279 2.84 -9.10 20.12
N PHE A 280 1.52 -9.03 20.05
CA PHE A 280 0.79 -7.80 19.73
C PHE A 280 1.15 -6.62 20.65
N LEU A 281 1.31 -6.88 21.97
CA LEU A 281 1.73 -5.87 22.92
C LEU A 281 3.17 -5.40 22.67
N GLN A 282 4.07 -6.33 22.31
CA GLN A 282 5.47 -6.00 21.99
C GLN A 282 5.57 -5.09 20.75
N ILE A 283 4.74 -5.35 19.73
CA ILE A 283 4.60 -4.47 18.57
C ILE A 283 4.19 -3.06 19.02
N TYR A 284 3.14 -2.93 19.81
CA TYR A 284 2.66 -1.62 20.28
C TYR A 284 3.71 -0.86 21.08
N ILE A 285 4.38 -1.53 22.03
CA ILE A 285 5.41 -0.91 22.86
C ILE A 285 6.55 -0.37 21.99
N LEU A 286 7.00 -1.11 20.98
CA LEU A 286 8.11 -0.67 20.13
C LEU A 286 7.68 0.40 19.13
N PHE A 287 6.54 0.25 18.47
CA PHE A 287 6.04 1.21 17.47
C PHE A 287 5.60 2.55 18.06
N PHE A 288 5.06 2.57 19.28
CA PHE A 288 4.68 3.82 19.94
C PHE A 288 5.72 4.31 20.94
N GLY A 289 6.45 3.42 21.61
CA GLY A 289 7.43 3.79 22.63
C GLY A 289 8.73 4.36 22.06
N LEU A 290 9.26 3.83 20.94
CA LEU A 290 10.50 4.37 20.35
C LEU A 290 10.35 5.82 19.85
N PRO A 291 9.27 6.19 19.13
CA PRO A 291 9.05 7.59 18.76
C PRO A 291 8.93 8.54 19.96
N MET A 292 8.35 8.08 21.08
CA MET A 292 8.30 8.88 22.32
C MET A 292 9.69 9.17 22.91
N LEU A 293 10.69 8.34 22.57
CA LEU A 293 12.09 8.55 22.92
C LEU A 293 12.87 9.31 21.82
N ASN A 294 12.18 9.87 20.82
CA ASN A 294 12.74 10.50 19.62
C ASN A 294 13.57 9.56 18.73
N ILE A 295 13.33 8.25 18.81
CA ILE A 295 13.95 7.26 17.92
C ILE A 295 12.93 6.91 16.83
N ASN A 296 13.07 7.55 15.67
CA ASN A 296 12.22 7.30 14.51
C ASN A 296 12.91 6.33 13.56
N LEU A 297 12.40 5.11 13.47
CA LEU A 297 12.86 4.10 12.52
C LEU A 297 11.83 3.94 11.42
N ASP A 298 12.28 3.47 10.26
CA ASP A 298 11.37 3.04 9.21
C ASP A 298 10.42 1.94 9.72
N THR A 299 9.14 2.03 9.34
CA THR A 299 8.06 1.15 9.77
C THR A 299 8.34 -0.32 9.44
N ASN A 300 8.90 -0.61 8.26
CA ASN A 300 9.23 -1.98 7.85
C ASN A 300 10.47 -2.49 8.61
N LEU A 301 11.47 -1.63 8.80
CA LEU A 301 12.64 -1.95 9.63
C LEU A 301 12.23 -2.29 11.06
N LEU A 302 11.32 -1.51 11.65
CA LEU A 302 10.83 -1.77 12.99
C LEU A 302 10.02 -3.08 13.05
N GLY A 303 9.20 -3.36 12.04
CA GLY A 303 8.52 -4.66 11.90
C GLY A 303 9.50 -5.84 11.87
N PHE A 304 10.58 -5.72 11.10
CA PHE A 304 11.67 -6.70 11.07
C PHE A 304 12.32 -6.89 12.45
N ILE A 305 12.65 -5.81 13.17
CA ILE A 305 13.29 -5.88 14.49
C ILE A 305 12.37 -6.58 15.49
N VAL A 306 11.10 -6.20 15.53
CA VAL A 306 10.11 -6.73 16.46
C VAL A 306 9.92 -8.23 16.24
N VAL A 307 9.77 -8.67 14.99
CA VAL A 307 9.68 -10.09 14.63
C VAL A 307 10.96 -10.83 15.02
N ALA A 308 12.14 -10.29 14.69
CA ALA A 308 13.42 -10.93 15.00
C ALA A 308 13.63 -11.12 16.51
N ILE A 309 13.31 -10.10 17.31
CA ILE A 309 13.41 -10.16 18.77
C ILE A 309 12.44 -11.21 19.32
N ASN A 310 11.18 -11.18 18.92
CA ASN A 310 10.18 -12.13 19.39
C ASN A 310 10.58 -13.57 19.05
N SER A 311 10.80 -13.87 17.76
CA SER A 311 11.18 -15.21 17.32
C SER A 311 12.47 -15.69 17.99
N SER A 312 13.46 -14.82 18.25
CA SER A 312 14.71 -15.23 18.90
C SER A 312 14.52 -15.81 20.31
N ALA A 313 13.52 -15.33 21.06
CA ALA A 313 13.22 -15.85 22.39
C ALA A 313 12.62 -17.26 22.32
N TYR A 314 11.74 -17.53 21.34
CA TYR A 314 11.22 -18.87 21.07
C TYR A 314 12.33 -19.80 20.56
N LEU A 315 13.16 -19.32 19.64
CA LEU A 315 14.28 -20.07 19.09
C LEU A 315 15.29 -20.45 20.16
N SER A 316 15.55 -19.58 21.13
CA SER A 316 16.44 -19.90 22.26
C SER A 316 15.98 -21.14 23.02
N GLU A 317 14.67 -21.29 23.22
CA GLU A 317 14.09 -22.45 23.90
C GLU A 317 14.07 -23.70 23.03
N ILE A 318 13.82 -23.55 21.73
CA ILE A 318 13.93 -24.62 20.75
C ILE A 318 15.36 -25.17 20.73
N PHE A 319 16.37 -24.30 20.63
CA PHE A 319 17.77 -24.71 20.65
C PHE A 319 18.16 -25.35 21.99
N ARG A 320 17.77 -24.76 23.11
CA ARG A 320 18.02 -25.33 24.45
C ARG A 320 17.41 -26.72 24.58
N ALA A 321 16.15 -26.90 24.20
CA ALA A 321 15.46 -28.18 24.24
C ALA A 321 16.12 -29.20 23.29
N GLY A 322 16.54 -28.76 22.10
CA GLY A 322 17.28 -29.58 21.16
C GLY A 322 18.62 -30.08 21.71
N ILE A 323 19.38 -29.23 22.42
CA ILE A 323 20.64 -29.63 23.07
C ILE A 323 20.38 -30.61 24.22
N GLN A 324 19.36 -30.34 25.05
CA GLN A 324 19.01 -31.19 26.20
C GLN A 324 18.40 -32.53 25.80
N SER A 325 17.83 -32.64 24.60
CA SER A 325 17.27 -33.90 24.12
C SER A 325 18.34 -34.99 23.90
N ILE A 326 19.61 -34.61 23.73
CA ILE A 326 20.68 -35.54 23.42
C ILE A 326 20.97 -36.44 24.65
N PRO A 327 20.96 -37.78 24.50
CA PRO A 327 21.18 -38.69 25.62
C PRO A 327 22.50 -38.44 26.34
N GLN A 328 22.48 -38.51 27.67
CA GLN A 328 23.68 -38.30 28.50
C GLN A 328 24.84 -39.24 28.12
N GLY A 329 24.53 -40.47 27.67
CA GLY A 329 25.53 -41.43 27.19
C GLY A 329 26.40 -40.93 26.03
N GLN A 330 25.91 -40.00 25.19
CA GLN A 330 26.73 -39.37 24.14
C GLN A 330 27.81 -38.46 24.74
N TYR A 331 27.48 -37.74 25.82
CA TYR A 331 28.44 -36.90 26.54
C TYR A 331 29.48 -37.77 27.28
N GLU A 332 29.03 -38.87 27.90
CA GLU A 332 29.90 -39.82 28.61
C GLU A 332 30.84 -40.56 27.66
N ALA A 333 30.34 -41.01 26.49
CA ALA A 333 31.15 -41.64 25.45
C ALA A 333 32.21 -40.68 24.90
N ALA A 334 31.84 -39.44 24.58
CA ALA A 334 32.78 -38.42 24.12
C ALA A 334 33.88 -38.12 25.16
N SER A 335 33.47 -38.01 26.43
CA SER A 335 34.42 -37.82 27.55
C SER A 335 35.34 -39.02 27.71
N SER A 336 34.86 -40.24 27.48
CA SER A 336 35.64 -41.48 27.57
C SER A 336 36.68 -41.59 26.44
N LEU A 337 36.41 -40.95 25.30
CA LEU A 337 37.34 -40.78 24.18
C LEU A 337 38.30 -39.59 24.36
N GLY A 338 38.28 -38.93 25.53
CA GLY A 338 39.18 -37.81 25.85
C GLY A 338 38.81 -36.47 25.20
N MET A 339 37.61 -36.35 24.62
CA MET A 339 37.17 -35.10 24.00
C MET A 339 36.89 -34.03 25.06
N ASN A 340 37.40 -32.82 24.82
CA ASN A 340 37.04 -31.67 25.64
C ASN A 340 35.61 -31.18 25.33
N ARG A 341 35.04 -30.35 26.21
CA ARG A 341 33.65 -29.88 26.08
C ARG A 341 33.35 -29.18 24.75
N PHE A 342 34.32 -28.46 24.18
CA PHE A 342 34.18 -27.79 22.90
C PHE A 342 34.14 -28.81 21.75
N GLN A 343 35.05 -29.78 21.75
CA GLN A 343 35.05 -30.88 20.78
C GLN A 343 33.75 -31.69 20.87
N THR A 344 33.32 -32.07 22.07
CA THR A 344 32.05 -32.80 22.28
C THR A 344 30.87 -32.00 21.73
N MET A 345 30.79 -30.71 22.03
CA MET A 345 29.69 -29.87 21.56
C MET A 345 29.69 -29.74 20.03
N THR A 346 30.84 -29.42 19.42
CA THR A 346 30.95 -29.11 17.99
C THR A 346 30.80 -30.35 17.11
N PHE A 347 31.43 -31.47 17.47
CA PHE A 347 31.50 -32.65 16.60
C PHE A 347 30.39 -33.68 16.86
N ILE A 348 29.82 -33.72 18.07
CA ILE A 348 28.83 -34.75 18.44
C ILE A 348 27.46 -34.12 18.69
N ILE A 349 27.37 -33.14 19.58
CA ILE A 349 26.07 -32.64 20.06
C ILE A 349 25.39 -31.75 19.02
N ILE A 350 26.05 -30.69 18.54
CA ILE A 350 25.47 -29.72 17.59
C ILE A 350 24.92 -30.40 16.32
N PRO A 351 25.64 -31.30 15.63
CA PRO A 351 25.12 -31.95 14.42
C PRO A 351 23.87 -32.80 14.67
N GLN A 352 23.73 -33.38 15.87
CA GLN A 352 22.53 -34.11 16.27
C GLN A 352 21.39 -33.16 16.64
N THR A 353 21.70 -32.11 17.39
CA THR A 353 20.75 -31.06 17.77
C THR A 353 20.14 -30.39 16.56
N ILE A 354 20.93 -30.02 15.53
CA ILE A 354 20.44 -29.37 14.31
C ILE A 354 19.29 -30.19 13.69
N ARG A 355 19.47 -31.51 13.56
CA ARG A 355 18.42 -32.39 13.02
C ARG A 355 17.16 -32.34 13.88
N ARG A 356 17.30 -32.31 15.21
CA ARG A 356 16.18 -32.26 16.16
C ARG A 356 15.45 -30.92 16.22
N VAL A 357 16.12 -29.82 15.91
CA VAL A 357 15.51 -28.47 15.98
C VAL A 357 14.87 -28.02 14.67
N ILE A 358 15.22 -28.61 13.52
CA ILE A 358 14.65 -28.21 12.21
C ILE A 358 13.10 -28.25 12.18
N PRO A 359 12.42 -29.32 12.68
CA PRO A 359 10.96 -29.33 12.70
C PRO A 359 10.35 -28.19 13.54
N PRO A 360 10.70 -28.00 14.83
CA PRO A 360 10.13 -26.90 15.61
C PRO A 360 10.55 -25.52 15.10
N LEU A 361 11.75 -25.35 14.54
CA LEU A 361 12.15 -24.11 13.86
C LEU A 361 11.22 -23.77 12.69
N THR A 362 10.91 -24.76 11.86
CA THR A 362 10.04 -24.52 10.70
C THR A 362 8.61 -24.21 11.15
N SER A 363 8.12 -24.86 12.21
CA SER A 363 6.83 -24.55 12.82
C SER A 363 6.75 -23.13 13.39
N ASP A 364 7.83 -22.66 14.02
CA ASP A 364 7.94 -21.29 14.51
C ASP A 364 8.03 -20.27 13.36
N PHE A 365 8.74 -20.60 12.28
CA PHE A 365 8.78 -19.78 11.06
C PHE A 365 7.38 -19.59 10.45
N ILE A 366 6.61 -20.67 10.32
CA ILE A 366 5.23 -20.64 9.84
C ILE A 366 4.35 -19.75 10.73
N THR A 367 4.56 -19.80 12.04
CA THR A 367 3.83 -18.98 13.02
C THR A 367 4.21 -17.51 12.87
N SER A 368 5.51 -17.21 12.84
CA SER A 368 6.05 -15.86 12.64
C SER A 368 5.55 -15.23 11.34
N TYR A 369 5.42 -16.02 10.26
CA TYR A 369 4.83 -15.56 9.00
C TYR A 369 3.36 -15.19 9.10
N LYS A 370 2.55 -15.93 9.87
CA LYS A 370 1.16 -15.54 10.11
C LYS A 370 1.08 -14.32 11.04
N ASP A 371 1.97 -14.24 12.01
CA ASP A 371 2.01 -13.17 12.99
C ASP A 371 2.43 -11.81 12.40
N THR A 372 3.03 -11.78 11.20
CA THR A 372 3.22 -10.50 10.49
C THR A 372 1.91 -9.76 10.23
N SER A 373 0.78 -10.47 10.16
CA SER A 373 -0.55 -9.85 10.05
C SER A 373 -0.83 -8.85 11.18
N LEU A 374 -0.25 -9.05 12.36
CA LEU A 374 -0.42 -8.16 13.50
C LEU A 374 0.27 -6.80 13.29
N LEU A 375 1.25 -6.72 12.39
CA LEU A 375 1.90 -5.45 12.02
C LEU A 375 0.92 -4.49 11.32
N SER A 376 -0.18 -5.00 10.76
CA SER A 376 -1.23 -4.19 10.15
C SER A 376 -1.90 -3.23 11.15
N SER A 377 -1.84 -3.50 12.45
CA SER A 377 -2.45 -2.63 13.46
C SER A 377 -1.67 -1.33 13.67
N VAL A 378 -0.39 -1.32 13.32
CA VAL A 378 0.54 -0.18 13.53
C VAL A 378 0.91 0.50 12.21
N GLY A 379 0.15 0.28 11.13
CA GLY A 379 0.34 1.00 9.88
C GLY A 379 1.28 0.34 8.87
N VAL A 380 1.83 -0.84 9.17
CA VAL A 380 2.73 -1.54 8.23
C VAL A 380 1.92 -2.02 7.03
N MET A 381 2.33 -1.63 5.82
CA MET A 381 1.67 -1.98 4.55
C MET A 381 2.01 -3.41 4.11
N GLU A 382 1.60 -4.38 4.91
CA GLU A 382 1.71 -5.81 4.61
C GLU A 382 0.35 -6.38 4.11
N LEU A 383 0.30 -7.67 3.81
CA LEU A 383 -0.86 -8.35 3.21
C LEU A 383 -2.20 -8.03 3.89
N MET A 384 -2.27 -8.08 5.22
CA MET A 384 -3.50 -7.83 5.97
C MET A 384 -3.92 -6.36 5.91
N MET A 385 -2.97 -5.42 5.90
CA MET A 385 -3.24 -4.00 5.70
C MET A 385 -3.79 -3.71 4.29
N PHE A 386 -3.19 -4.31 3.26
CA PHE A 386 -3.73 -4.21 1.90
C PHE A 386 -5.16 -4.75 1.81
N ALA A 387 -5.43 -5.91 2.44
CA ALA A 387 -6.76 -6.50 2.47
C ALA A 387 -7.77 -5.63 3.23
N LYS A 388 -7.35 -5.01 4.34
CA LYS A 388 -8.16 -4.06 5.11
C LYS A 388 -8.52 -2.85 4.26
N ASN A 389 -7.54 -2.22 3.62
CA ASN A 389 -7.75 -1.05 2.77
C ASN A 389 -8.71 -1.36 1.61
N LEU A 390 -8.51 -2.51 0.96
CA LEU A 390 -9.39 -2.92 -0.14
C LEU A 390 -10.80 -3.23 0.36
N THR A 391 -10.95 -3.91 1.49
CA THR A 391 -12.26 -4.19 2.12
C THR A 391 -13.00 -2.90 2.46
N THR A 392 -12.32 -1.91 3.02
CA THR A 392 -12.89 -0.59 3.32
C THR A 392 -13.30 0.15 2.06
N SER A 393 -12.49 0.09 0.99
CA SER A 393 -12.79 0.75 -0.28
C SER A 393 -13.94 0.09 -1.04
N THR A 394 -14.02 -1.25 -1.04
CA THR A 394 -15.04 -1.99 -1.79
C THR A 394 -16.33 -2.25 -0.99
N GLY A 395 -16.31 -2.04 0.34
CA GLY A 395 -17.42 -2.38 1.22
C GLY A 395 -17.75 -3.88 1.23
N ASN A 396 -16.76 -4.75 1.03
CA ASN A 396 -16.95 -6.18 0.83
C ASN A 396 -15.82 -6.98 1.45
N MET A 397 -16.11 -8.15 2.04
CA MET A 397 -15.14 -8.95 2.80
C MET A 397 -14.27 -9.88 1.93
N THR A 398 -14.53 -9.96 0.63
CA THR A 398 -13.77 -10.80 -0.31
C THR A 398 -12.24 -10.59 -0.28
N PRO A 399 -11.71 -9.36 -0.11
CA PRO A 399 -10.27 -9.16 0.01
C PRO A 399 -9.64 -9.92 1.19
N TYR A 400 -10.32 -10.05 2.33
CA TYR A 400 -9.82 -10.85 3.45
C TYR A 400 -9.78 -12.35 3.13
N MET A 401 -10.80 -12.87 2.43
CA MET A 401 -10.80 -14.26 1.98
C MET A 401 -9.67 -14.52 0.97
N THR A 402 -9.40 -13.53 0.12
CA THR A 402 -8.27 -13.61 -0.82
C THR A 402 -6.93 -13.58 -0.08
N ALA A 403 -6.77 -12.74 0.95
CA ALA A 403 -5.58 -12.74 1.81
C ALA A 403 -5.39 -14.09 2.52
N ALA A 404 -6.47 -14.75 2.96
CA ALA A 404 -6.38 -16.09 3.55
C ALA A 404 -5.79 -17.12 2.57
N LEU A 405 -6.10 -17.03 1.28
CA LEU A 405 -5.51 -17.88 0.24
C LEU A 405 -3.99 -17.67 0.12
N PHE A 406 -3.52 -16.42 0.22
CA PHE A 406 -2.08 -16.13 0.22
C PHE A 406 -1.36 -16.74 1.44
N TYR A 407 -1.94 -16.64 2.63
CA TYR A 407 -1.40 -17.31 3.81
C TYR A 407 -1.38 -18.83 3.62
N LEU A 408 -2.46 -19.43 3.10
CA LEU A 408 -2.55 -20.87 2.84
C LEU A 408 -1.55 -21.35 1.78
N ALA A 409 -1.31 -20.54 0.75
CA ALA A 409 -0.38 -20.86 -0.35
C ALA A 409 1.05 -21.12 0.15
N ILE A 410 1.49 -20.44 1.22
CA ILE A 410 2.79 -20.66 1.85
C ILE A 410 2.73 -21.67 2.98
N THR A 411 1.70 -21.61 3.83
CA THR A 411 1.64 -22.44 5.04
C THR A 411 1.40 -23.92 4.73
N LEU A 412 0.54 -24.28 3.76
CA LEU A 412 0.25 -25.69 3.45
C LEU A 412 1.47 -26.46 2.90
N PRO A 413 2.27 -25.92 1.95
CA PRO A 413 3.52 -26.57 1.55
C PRO A 413 4.49 -26.74 2.71
N LEU A 414 4.68 -25.71 3.54
CA LEU A 414 5.61 -25.77 4.67
C LEU A 414 5.18 -26.82 5.71
N ILE A 415 3.89 -26.91 6.03
CA ILE A 415 3.36 -27.96 6.93
C ILE A 415 3.68 -29.36 6.39
N LYS A 416 3.50 -29.59 5.08
CA LYS A 416 3.86 -30.88 4.45
C LYS A 416 5.36 -31.17 4.53
N VAL A 417 6.20 -30.15 4.37
CA VAL A 417 7.66 -30.29 4.52
C VAL A 417 8.01 -30.69 5.95
N VAL A 418 7.44 -30.01 6.97
CA VAL A 418 7.65 -30.34 8.38
C VAL A 418 7.28 -31.79 8.68
N GLY A 419 6.06 -32.21 8.32
CA GLY A 419 5.62 -33.58 8.57
C GLY A 419 6.45 -34.64 7.84
N SER A 420 7.01 -34.30 6.67
CA SER A 420 7.94 -35.19 5.95
C SER A 420 9.28 -35.32 6.65
N ILE A 421 9.80 -34.23 7.23
CA ILE A 421 11.05 -34.24 8.00
C ILE A 421 10.86 -35.03 9.30
N GLU A 422 9.79 -34.78 10.04
CA GLU A 422 9.45 -35.49 11.28
C GLU A 422 9.36 -37.00 11.05
N LYS A 423 8.61 -37.42 10.04
CA LYS A 423 8.47 -38.85 9.68
C LYS A 423 9.82 -39.50 9.35
N ARG A 424 10.72 -38.80 8.65
CA ARG A 424 12.07 -39.32 8.33
C ARG A 424 12.95 -39.45 9.58
N MET A 425 12.81 -38.53 10.53
CA MET A 425 13.55 -38.57 11.78
C MET A 425 13.08 -39.71 12.67
N GLU A 426 11.77 -39.90 12.83
CA GLU A 426 11.19 -41.02 13.59
C GLU A 426 11.63 -42.39 13.06
N GLN A 427 11.63 -42.56 11.73
CA GLN A 427 12.09 -43.78 11.09
C GLN A 427 13.57 -44.08 11.33
N SER A 428 14.39 -43.02 11.44
CA SER A 428 15.82 -43.14 11.72
C SER A 428 16.09 -43.50 13.18
N GLU A 429 15.26 -43.02 14.12
CA GLU A 429 15.39 -43.31 15.55
C GLU A 429 14.86 -44.70 15.93
N THR A 430 13.82 -45.20 15.23
CA THR A 430 13.21 -46.52 15.51
C THR A 430 13.86 -47.69 14.76
N GLY A 431 14.83 -47.44 13.88
CA GLY A 431 15.55 -48.49 13.13
C GLY A 431 14.67 -49.29 12.15
N GLN A 432 13.46 -48.82 11.82
CA GLN A 432 12.48 -49.57 11.02
C GLN A 432 12.78 -49.62 9.52
N THR A 433 13.89 -49.04 9.04
CA THR A 433 14.25 -48.99 7.62
C THR A 433 14.57 -50.36 6.98
N ALA A 434 14.73 -51.44 7.76
CA ALA A 434 15.08 -52.77 7.24
C ALA A 434 14.03 -53.89 7.44
N SER A 435 13.06 -53.75 8.35
CA SER A 435 12.21 -54.90 8.74
C SER A 435 11.03 -55.17 7.79
N THR A 436 10.50 -54.13 7.11
CA THR A 436 9.27 -54.26 6.31
C THR A 436 9.47 -54.99 4.97
N LYS A 437 10.71 -55.07 4.44
CA LYS A 437 10.99 -55.84 3.22
C LYS A 437 11.13 -57.35 3.48
N THR A 438 11.61 -57.75 4.65
CA THR A 438 11.78 -59.17 5.00
C THR A 438 10.45 -59.84 5.36
N SER A 439 9.54 -59.10 6.01
CA SER A 439 8.20 -59.61 6.34
C SER A 439 7.34 -59.93 5.10
N LYS A 440 7.40 -59.11 4.04
CA LYS A 440 6.69 -59.43 2.78
C LYS A 440 7.29 -60.62 2.04
N THR A 441 8.60 -60.83 2.10
CA THR A 441 9.25 -61.96 1.41
C THR A 441 9.03 -63.28 2.13
N GLN A 442 8.99 -63.29 3.47
CA GLN A 442 8.65 -64.49 4.26
C GLN A 442 7.16 -64.84 4.29
N ALA A 443 6.27 -63.86 4.08
CA ALA A 443 4.83 -64.13 3.95
C ALA A 443 4.52 -64.81 2.61
N ILE A 444 5.18 -64.40 1.53
CA ILE A 444 4.99 -65.00 0.19
C ILE A 444 5.58 -66.42 0.14
N SER A 445 6.71 -66.68 0.80
CA SER A 445 7.30 -68.04 0.82
C SER A 445 6.58 -69.05 1.71
N LYS A 446 5.58 -68.63 2.50
CA LYS A 446 4.76 -69.51 3.34
C LYS A 446 3.41 -69.87 2.73
N GLU A 447 3.03 -69.21 1.63
CA GLU A 447 1.83 -69.55 0.85
C GLU A 447 2.14 -70.52 -0.31
N GLU A 448 3.41 -70.87 -0.55
CA GLU A 448 3.86 -71.76 -1.63
C GLU A 448 4.29 -73.18 -1.17
N ASN A 449 4.03 -73.59 0.07
CA ASN A 449 4.31 -74.97 0.54
C ASN A 449 3.10 -75.66 1.18
#